data_AF-A0A5S3W4X0-F1
#
_entry.id   AF-A0A5S3W4X0-F1
#
_cell.length_a   1.000
_cell.length_b   1.000
_cell.length_c   1.000
_cell.angle_alpha   90.00
_cell.angle_beta   90.00
_cell.angle_gamma   90.00
#
_symmetry.space_group_name_H-M   'P 1'
#
loop_
_entity.id
_entity.type
_entity.pdbx_description
1 polymer ?
#
loop_
_entity_poly.entity_id
_entity_poly.type
_entity_poly.pdbx_seq_one_letter_code
_entity_poly.pdbx_strand_id
1 'polypeptide(L)'
;MLLDAYITLGIFALTIIGLIVLQKRPVAVFGATLVALIACDLVTKNQLLTSIANPGLITLILLMLCSLALEKTRLLRVIASKTIVDSYYSTWFRLFGITTFFSSILNNTAVVATLLSPIRNNPHHFASKLLLPLSYASILGGTLTLIGTSTNLIINSMYIEASGQSLSFFSFTAVGAILVLCCGVVMFFCNRMLPSIEQNKATSEGYFIDAKVSVDSQLVGYSVEVNGLRHLESLFLVEIVRAGRLISPVSPSEIIHPSDRLIFCGDITKLLQLGQFSGLEIFAEKTGTINSNLTEVVIRQESLLVGRTLKTTGFRALFDAAVVAIRRDGERVSGKLGDVVIRSGDFLVLAVGGDYKSRTNINKNFLTLSGVEPESRINGWKACFCVGGFLTTIVMAAIGVLDLLEGLILLLGGLLFTRCLTTNEIVRRFPVDIWLVVSSAILLSNALVNSGVVEFIGNFIGQFNGPQYIYTAFILVYLITWVMTEFVTNNAAAALMFPIGYTVALGFGVDVLPFVMAVAFAASGSFISPYGYQTNLMVFNAGNYRLNDFIKVGLPISVVYALVVLIFVPVFFPF
;
A
#
# COMPACT_ATOMS: atom_id res chain seq x y z
N MET A 1 -12.86 34.37 24.00
CA MET A 1 -12.73 33.99 22.59
C MET A 1 -11.29 33.93 22.08
N LEU A 2 -10.29 33.69 22.93
CA LEU A 2 -8.90 33.45 22.47
C LEU A 2 -8.37 32.09 22.94
N LEU A 3 -8.78 31.62 24.13
CA LEU A 3 -8.26 30.38 24.70
C LEU A 3 -8.60 29.16 23.84
N ASP A 4 -9.86 29.01 23.42
CA ASP A 4 -10.29 27.86 22.61
C ASP A 4 -9.60 27.84 21.23
N ALA A 5 -9.38 29.02 20.63
CA ALA A 5 -8.63 29.16 19.39
C ALA A 5 -7.16 28.71 19.56
N TYR A 6 -6.48 29.16 20.62
CA TYR A 6 -5.11 28.76 20.91
C TYR A 6 -4.99 27.27 21.26
N ILE A 7 -5.95 26.71 22.01
CA ILE A 7 -5.99 25.27 22.31
C ILE A 7 -6.18 24.49 21.01
N THR A 8 -7.12 24.89 20.16
CA THR A 8 -7.39 24.22 18.88
C THR A 8 -6.18 24.28 17.96
N LEU A 9 -5.52 25.44 17.83
CA LEU A 9 -4.27 25.59 17.08
C LEU A 9 -3.13 24.75 17.69
N GLY A 10 -3.06 24.66 19.02
CA GLY A 10 -2.11 23.79 19.73
C GLY A 10 -2.33 22.32 19.42
N ILE A 11 -3.57 21.83 19.48
CA ILE A 11 -3.95 20.46 19.11
C ILE A 11 -3.63 20.21 17.63
N PHE A 12 -3.93 21.17 16.76
CA PHE A 12 -3.64 21.09 15.33
C PHE A 12 -2.12 20.97 15.08
N ALA A 13 -1.32 21.83 15.69
CA ALA A 13 0.14 21.78 15.59
C ALA A 13 0.72 20.47 16.16
N LEU A 14 0.22 20.00 17.31
CA LEU A 14 0.61 18.72 17.89
C LEU A 14 0.23 17.54 16.99
N THR A 15 -0.89 17.63 16.27
CA THR A 15 -1.30 16.63 15.29
C THR A 15 -0.29 16.59 14.13
N ILE A 16 0.12 17.74 13.59
CA ILE A 16 1.18 17.82 12.56
C ILE A 16 2.49 17.22 13.06
N ILE A 17 2.97 17.68 14.23
CA ILE A 17 4.22 17.20 14.81
C ILE A 17 4.14 15.70 15.07
N GLY A 18 3.00 15.23 15.59
CA GLY A 18 2.72 13.82 15.81
C GLY A 18 2.81 13.00 14.53
N LEU A 19 2.22 13.47 13.42
CA LEU A 19 2.31 12.78 12.13
C LEU A 19 3.74 12.74 11.57
N ILE A 20 4.53 13.81 11.76
CA ILE A 20 5.91 13.87 11.30
C ILE A 20 6.84 12.99 12.15
N VAL A 21 6.64 12.93 13.46
CA VAL A 21 7.49 12.16 14.39
C VAL A 21 7.06 10.69 14.43
N LEU A 22 5.76 10.42 14.38
CA LEU A 22 5.16 9.07 14.45
C LEU A 22 4.60 8.64 13.09
N GLN A 23 5.39 8.80 12.01
CA GLN A 23 4.99 8.51 10.61
C GLN A 23 4.36 7.12 10.42
N LYS A 24 4.71 6.14 11.26
CA LYS A 24 4.21 4.76 11.20
C LYS A 24 2.87 4.54 11.92
N ARG A 25 2.33 5.55 12.62
CA ARG A 25 1.13 5.42 13.48
C ARG A 25 0.16 6.60 13.31
N PRO A 26 -0.28 6.95 12.08
CA PRO A 26 -1.21 8.07 11.87
C PRO A 26 -2.52 7.90 12.64
N VAL A 27 -3.05 6.68 12.72
CA VAL A 27 -4.27 6.36 13.48
C VAL A 27 -4.15 6.71 14.96
N ALA A 28 -3.00 6.45 15.58
CA ALA A 28 -2.79 6.78 16.98
C ALA A 28 -2.75 8.30 17.20
N VAL A 29 -2.14 9.04 16.27
CA VAL A 29 -2.09 10.51 16.32
C VAL A 29 -3.51 11.08 16.21
N PHE A 30 -4.27 10.70 15.19
CA PHE A 30 -5.65 11.15 15.01
C PHE A 30 -6.59 10.68 16.13
N GLY A 31 -6.31 9.53 16.74
CA GLY A 31 -7.03 9.07 17.94
C GLY A 31 -6.75 9.96 19.15
N ALA A 32 -5.50 10.37 19.35
CA ALA A 32 -5.14 11.35 20.37
C ALA A 32 -5.78 12.71 20.10
N THR A 33 -5.79 13.16 18.84
CA THR A 33 -6.49 14.39 18.42
C THR A 33 -7.97 14.33 18.77
N LEU A 34 -8.65 13.23 18.42
CA LEU A 34 -10.07 13.03 18.75
C LEU A 34 -10.33 13.15 20.26
N VAL A 35 -9.54 12.46 21.07
CA VAL A 35 -9.66 12.48 22.53
C VAL A 35 -9.42 13.88 23.07
N ALA A 36 -8.40 14.60 22.57
CA ALA A 36 -8.10 15.96 22.99
C ALA A 36 -9.23 16.94 22.67
N LEU A 37 -9.82 16.87 21.47
CA LEU A 37 -10.94 17.72 21.06
C LEU A 37 -12.17 17.53 21.96
N ILE A 38 -12.49 16.28 22.32
CA ILE A 38 -13.60 15.96 23.21
C ILE A 38 -13.29 16.37 24.65
N ALA A 39 -12.08 16.07 25.15
CA ALA A 39 -11.68 16.38 26.52
C ALA A 39 -11.63 17.89 26.80
N CYS A 40 -11.32 18.70 25.78
CA CYS A 40 -11.33 20.16 25.85
C CYS A 40 -12.70 20.80 25.54
N ASP A 41 -13.75 20.00 25.31
CA ASP A 41 -15.10 20.47 24.97
C ASP A 41 -15.14 21.40 23.74
N LEU A 42 -14.23 21.20 22.78
CA LEU A 42 -14.12 22.02 21.56
C LEU A 42 -15.16 21.65 20.50
N VAL A 43 -15.82 20.51 20.68
CA VAL A 43 -16.75 19.91 19.73
C VAL A 43 -17.91 19.25 20.44
N THR A 44 -19.09 19.36 19.86
CA THR A 44 -20.31 18.82 20.46
C THR A 44 -20.43 17.31 20.24
N LYS A 45 -21.22 16.64 21.09
CA LYS A 45 -21.58 15.22 20.91
C LYS A 45 -22.24 14.96 19.55
N ASN A 46 -23.05 15.90 19.06
CA ASN A 46 -23.71 15.77 17.76
C ASN A 46 -22.68 15.80 16.63
N GLN A 47 -21.75 16.77 16.67
CA GLN A 47 -20.64 16.86 15.70
C GLN A 47 -19.79 15.59 15.67
N LEU A 48 -19.54 14.97 16.84
CA LEU A 48 -18.85 13.67 16.89
C LEU A 48 -19.61 12.57 16.14
N LEU A 49 -20.92 12.44 16.38
CA LEU A 49 -21.75 11.41 15.75
C LEU A 49 -21.89 11.64 14.24
N THR A 50 -22.08 12.89 13.80
CA THR A 50 -22.17 13.23 12.36
C THR A 50 -20.85 13.01 11.64
N SER A 51 -19.72 13.31 12.28
CA SER A 51 -18.38 13.05 11.73
C SER A 51 -18.11 11.55 11.49
N ILE A 52 -18.68 10.69 12.33
CA ILE A 52 -18.56 9.23 12.23
C ILE A 52 -19.51 8.66 11.15
N ALA A 53 -20.71 9.22 11.05
CA ALA A 53 -21.74 8.79 10.11
C ALA A 53 -21.78 9.63 8.82
N ASN A 54 -20.68 10.32 8.50
CA ASN A 54 -20.61 11.20 7.33
C ASN A 54 -20.86 10.40 6.02
N PRO A 55 -21.78 10.83 5.14
CA PRO A 55 -22.14 10.09 3.93
C PRO A 55 -20.96 9.81 3.00
N GLY A 56 -20.04 10.77 2.85
CA GLY A 56 -18.83 10.57 2.03
C GLY A 56 -17.92 9.48 2.61
N LEU A 57 -17.76 9.46 3.93
CA LEU A 57 -16.95 8.45 4.62
C LEU A 57 -17.58 7.05 4.48
N ILE A 58 -18.90 6.96 4.62
CA ILE A 58 -19.62 5.69 4.43
C ILE A 58 -19.47 5.23 2.97
N THR A 59 -19.61 6.14 2.01
CA THR A 59 -19.41 5.84 0.57
C THR A 59 -18.02 5.27 0.30
N LEU A 60 -16.98 5.88 0.89
CA LEU A 60 -15.59 5.38 0.80
C LEU A 60 -15.45 3.97 1.36
N ILE A 61 -16.00 3.71 2.54
CA ILE A 61 -15.95 2.39 3.18
C ILE A 61 -16.67 1.35 2.32
N LEU A 62 -17.88 1.66 1.84
CA LEU A 62 -18.67 0.77 0.99
C LEU A 62 -17.95 0.46 -0.32
N LEU A 63 -17.33 1.46 -0.96
CA LEU A 63 -16.55 1.27 -2.18
C LEU A 63 -15.37 0.31 -1.94
N MET A 64 -14.62 0.52 -0.86
CA MET A 64 -13.50 -0.35 -0.48
C MET A 64 -13.95 -1.78 -0.17
N LEU A 65 -15.12 -1.96 0.46
CA LEU A 65 -15.67 -3.28 0.74
C LEU A 65 -16.18 -3.96 -0.54
N CYS A 66 -16.84 -3.24 -1.44
CA CYS A 66 -17.30 -3.76 -2.72
C CYS A 66 -16.12 -4.12 -3.64
N SER A 67 -15.01 -3.36 -3.61
CA SER A 67 -13.82 -3.65 -4.41
C SER A 67 -13.15 -4.97 -4.02
N LEU A 68 -13.34 -5.46 -2.78
CA LEU A 68 -12.86 -6.79 -2.36
C LEU A 68 -13.47 -7.93 -3.19
N ALA A 69 -14.72 -7.77 -3.67
CA ALA A 69 -15.34 -8.76 -4.51
C ALA A 69 -14.68 -8.80 -5.91
N LEU A 70 -14.29 -7.64 -6.44
CA LEU A 70 -13.60 -7.53 -7.72
C LEU A 70 -12.19 -8.10 -7.67
N GLU A 71 -11.46 -7.88 -6.57
CA GLU A 71 -10.14 -8.45 -6.31
C GLU A 71 -10.13 -9.98 -6.44
N LYS A 72 -11.24 -10.66 -6.12
CA LYS A 72 -11.38 -12.13 -6.22
C LYS A 72 -11.76 -12.64 -7.60
N THR A 73 -12.04 -11.74 -8.55
CA THR A 73 -12.37 -12.11 -9.92
C THR A 73 -11.11 -12.25 -10.77
N ARG A 74 -11.22 -12.96 -11.90
CA ARG A 74 -10.09 -13.11 -12.84
C ARG A 74 -9.88 -11.88 -13.75
N LEU A 75 -10.69 -10.83 -13.62
CA LEU A 75 -10.72 -9.70 -14.56
C LEU A 75 -9.33 -9.09 -14.75
N LEU A 76 -8.72 -8.60 -13.68
CA LEU A 76 -7.44 -7.91 -13.72
C LEU A 76 -6.31 -8.84 -14.19
N ARG A 77 -6.35 -10.13 -13.84
CA ARG A 77 -5.32 -11.10 -14.23
C ARG A 77 -5.36 -11.47 -15.71
N VAL A 78 -6.55 -11.67 -16.28
CA VAL A 78 -6.72 -11.95 -17.71
C VAL A 78 -6.24 -10.76 -18.55
N ILE A 79 -6.48 -9.55 -18.04
CA ILE A 79 -6.02 -8.32 -18.68
C ILE A 79 -4.49 -8.21 -18.57
N ALA A 80 -3.92 -8.50 -17.39
CA ALA A 80 -2.48 -8.52 -17.17
C ALA A 80 -1.74 -9.44 -18.16
N SER A 81 -2.23 -10.66 -18.36
CA SER A 81 -1.60 -11.63 -19.27
C SER A 81 -1.63 -11.20 -20.74
N LYS A 82 -2.56 -10.32 -21.13
CA LYS A 82 -2.68 -9.79 -22.50
C LYS A 82 -1.94 -8.47 -22.70
N THR A 83 -1.49 -7.85 -21.61
CA THR A 83 -0.83 -6.53 -21.63
C THR A 83 0.60 -6.62 -22.12
N ILE A 84 1.30 -7.70 -21.78
CA ILE A 84 2.73 -7.89 -22.04
C ILE A 84 2.94 -8.56 -23.39
N VAL A 85 3.75 -7.94 -24.25
CA VAL A 85 4.12 -8.44 -25.59
C VAL A 85 5.62 -8.25 -25.83
N ASP A 86 6.16 -8.85 -26.88
CA ASP A 86 7.60 -8.76 -27.22
C ASP A 86 8.10 -7.31 -27.37
N SER A 87 7.27 -6.40 -27.88
CA SER A 87 7.64 -4.99 -28.03
C SER A 87 7.56 -4.25 -26.70
N TYR A 88 8.67 -3.67 -26.26
CA TYR A 88 8.75 -2.88 -25.03
C TYR A 88 7.79 -1.70 -25.05
N TYR A 89 7.78 -0.91 -26.12
CA TYR A 89 6.93 0.28 -26.22
C TYR A 89 5.45 -0.10 -26.25
N SER A 90 5.08 -1.17 -26.95
CA SER A 90 3.68 -1.64 -26.95
C SER A 90 3.26 -2.11 -25.56
N THR A 91 4.13 -2.83 -24.85
CA THR A 91 3.89 -3.22 -23.45
C THR A 91 3.74 -2.00 -22.55
N TRP A 92 4.62 -1.00 -22.69
CA TRP A 92 4.57 0.22 -21.88
C TRP A 92 3.25 0.99 -22.09
N PHE A 93 2.84 1.25 -23.34
CA PHE A 93 1.60 1.99 -23.61
C PHE A 93 0.35 1.22 -23.17
N ARG A 94 0.30 -0.10 -23.41
CA ARG A 94 -0.81 -0.95 -22.94
C ARG A 94 -0.87 -0.95 -21.43
N LEU A 95 0.28 -1.12 -20.77
CA LEU A 95 0.37 -1.13 -19.32
C LEU A 95 -0.06 0.21 -18.72
N PHE A 96 0.45 1.32 -19.24
CA PHE A 96 0.09 2.66 -18.79
C PHE A 96 -1.42 2.91 -18.95
N GLY A 97 -1.98 2.64 -20.14
CA GLY A 97 -3.40 2.87 -20.41
C GLY A 97 -4.33 1.98 -19.58
N ILE A 98 -4.04 0.68 -19.50
CA ILE A 98 -4.83 -0.27 -18.70
C ILE A 98 -4.75 0.10 -17.22
N THR A 99 -3.56 0.37 -16.71
CA THR A 99 -3.39 0.71 -15.29
C THR A 99 -4.15 1.99 -14.97
N THR A 100 -3.97 3.05 -15.77
CA THR A 100 -4.68 4.32 -15.59
C THR A 100 -6.20 4.13 -15.60
N PHE A 101 -6.73 3.37 -16.55
CA PHE A 101 -8.16 3.10 -16.66
C PHE A 101 -8.71 2.30 -15.47
N PHE A 102 -8.03 1.22 -15.06
CA PHE A 102 -8.51 0.44 -13.91
C PHE A 102 -8.34 1.20 -12.60
N SER A 103 -7.29 2.00 -12.44
CA SER A 103 -7.09 2.84 -11.25
C SER A 103 -8.10 3.98 -11.13
N SER A 104 -8.72 4.42 -12.23
CA SER A 104 -9.77 5.44 -12.14
C SER A 104 -11.11 4.91 -11.63
N ILE A 105 -11.24 3.59 -11.46
CA ILE A 105 -12.49 2.91 -11.10
C ILE A 105 -12.29 2.01 -9.88
N LEU A 106 -11.07 1.48 -9.70
CA LEU A 106 -10.70 0.53 -8.67
C LEU A 106 -9.65 1.11 -7.74
N ASN A 107 -9.49 0.49 -6.57
CA ASN A 107 -8.43 0.82 -5.64
C ASN A 107 -7.04 0.62 -6.28
N ASN A 108 -6.23 1.68 -6.29
CA ASN A 108 -4.85 1.70 -6.76
C ASN A 108 -4.00 0.53 -6.24
N THR A 109 -4.10 0.23 -4.93
CA THR A 109 -3.38 -0.87 -4.28
C THR A 109 -3.77 -2.22 -4.88
N ALA A 110 -5.06 -2.44 -5.18
CA ALA A 110 -5.53 -3.68 -5.79
C ALA A 110 -5.02 -3.85 -7.23
N VAL A 111 -5.06 -2.77 -8.02
CA VAL A 111 -4.56 -2.75 -9.40
C VAL A 111 -3.07 -3.11 -9.44
N VAL A 112 -2.25 -2.40 -8.67
CA VAL A 112 -0.80 -2.62 -8.62
C VAL A 112 -0.49 -4.01 -8.07
N ALA A 113 -1.11 -4.43 -6.98
CA ALA A 113 -0.92 -5.76 -6.40
C ALA A 113 -1.20 -6.89 -7.41
N THR A 114 -2.24 -6.74 -8.23
CA THR A 114 -2.63 -7.76 -9.21
C THR A 114 -1.71 -7.79 -10.43
N LEU A 115 -1.21 -6.62 -10.85
CA LEU A 115 -0.32 -6.49 -12.01
C LEU A 115 1.15 -6.78 -11.68
N LEU A 116 1.53 -6.70 -10.39
CA LEU A 116 2.90 -6.88 -9.91
C LEU A 116 3.52 -8.22 -10.32
N SER A 117 2.84 -9.34 -10.05
CA SER A 117 3.38 -10.68 -10.33
C SER A 117 3.49 -10.97 -11.84
N PRO A 118 2.46 -10.72 -12.68
CA PRO A 118 2.57 -10.88 -14.14
C PRO A 118 3.69 -10.05 -14.76
N ILE A 119 3.88 -8.79 -14.31
CA ILE A 119 4.94 -7.93 -14.81
C ILE A 119 6.30 -8.40 -14.33
N ARG A 120 6.42 -8.88 -13.11
CA ARG A 120 7.71 -9.33 -12.60
C ARG A 120 8.18 -10.64 -13.22
N ASN A 121 7.26 -11.55 -13.50
CA ASN A 121 7.54 -12.88 -14.06
C ASN A 121 7.54 -12.90 -15.60
N ASN A 122 7.44 -11.72 -16.23
CA ASN A 122 7.38 -11.61 -17.67
C ASN A 122 8.71 -12.03 -18.35
N PRO A 123 8.67 -12.71 -19.50
CA PRO A 123 9.89 -13.20 -20.15
C PRO A 123 10.56 -12.20 -21.10
N HIS A 124 9.93 -11.06 -21.39
CA HIS A 124 10.34 -10.17 -22.49
C HIS A 124 11.14 -8.95 -22.03
N HIS A 125 10.83 -8.41 -20.84
CA HIS A 125 11.30 -7.10 -20.40
C HIS A 125 11.82 -7.12 -18.97
N PHE A 126 12.79 -6.26 -18.66
CA PHE A 126 13.18 -5.99 -17.28
C PHE A 126 11.99 -5.43 -16.50
N ALA A 127 11.57 -6.13 -15.44
CA ALA A 127 10.46 -5.69 -14.59
C ALA A 127 10.72 -4.30 -13.98
N SER A 128 11.98 -3.98 -13.66
CA SER A 128 12.39 -2.66 -13.16
C SER A 128 12.16 -1.50 -14.15
N LYS A 129 11.84 -1.77 -15.42
CA LYS A 129 11.43 -0.74 -16.39
C LYS A 129 9.92 -0.62 -16.57
N LEU A 130 9.13 -1.46 -15.89
CA LEU A 130 7.67 -1.51 -16.00
C LEU A 130 6.98 -1.29 -14.66
N LEU A 131 7.61 -1.68 -13.55
CA LEU A 131 7.01 -1.59 -12.22
C LEU A 131 6.87 -0.15 -11.70
N LEU A 132 7.88 0.72 -11.86
CA LEU A 132 7.73 2.14 -11.48
C LEU A 132 6.68 2.86 -12.34
N PRO A 133 6.70 2.73 -13.68
CA PRO A 133 5.62 3.27 -14.52
C PRO A 133 4.23 2.75 -14.15
N LEU A 134 4.10 1.47 -13.79
CA LEU A 134 2.86 0.90 -13.26
C LEU A 134 2.37 1.67 -12.03
N SER A 135 3.23 1.87 -11.02
CA SER A 135 2.81 2.58 -9.80
C SER A 135 2.35 4.01 -10.11
N TYR A 136 3.10 4.74 -10.94
CA TYR A 136 2.79 6.13 -11.24
C TYR A 136 1.56 6.27 -12.15
N ALA A 137 1.36 5.34 -13.10
CA ALA A 137 0.12 5.27 -13.89
C ALA A 137 -1.08 4.98 -12.99
N SER A 138 -0.91 4.16 -11.94
CA SER A 138 -1.97 3.91 -10.96
C SER A 138 -2.30 5.17 -10.15
N ILE A 139 -1.30 5.92 -9.70
CA ILE A 139 -1.50 7.21 -9.02
C ILE A 139 -2.25 8.19 -9.94
N LEU A 140 -1.77 8.39 -11.16
CA LEU A 140 -2.38 9.30 -12.14
C LEU A 140 -3.80 8.84 -12.54
N GLY A 141 -4.04 7.54 -12.68
CA GLY A 141 -5.38 7.02 -12.93
C GLY A 141 -6.35 7.30 -11.78
N GLY A 142 -5.87 7.19 -10.54
CA GLY A 142 -6.65 7.49 -9.35
C GLY A 142 -7.10 8.96 -9.27
N THR A 143 -6.43 9.89 -9.96
CA THR A 143 -6.81 11.30 -9.99
C THR A 143 -7.86 11.63 -11.06
N LEU A 144 -8.32 10.66 -11.86
CA LEU A 144 -9.29 10.92 -12.94
C LEU A 144 -10.74 11.03 -12.46
N THR A 145 -11.11 10.36 -11.38
CA THR A 145 -12.50 10.32 -10.91
C THR A 145 -12.58 10.53 -9.40
N LEU A 146 -13.77 10.84 -8.92
CA LEU A 146 -14.05 10.93 -7.49
C LEU A 146 -13.70 9.63 -6.73
N ILE A 147 -13.94 8.46 -7.34
CA ILE A 147 -13.73 7.15 -6.72
C ILE A 147 -12.34 6.54 -6.94
N GLY A 148 -11.52 7.15 -7.80
CA GLY A 148 -10.24 6.57 -8.22
C GLY A 148 -9.24 6.40 -7.08
N THR A 149 -9.28 7.28 -6.06
CA THR A 149 -8.40 7.17 -4.90
C THR A 149 -9.14 7.50 -3.61
N SER A 150 -8.71 6.88 -2.50
CA SER A 150 -9.25 7.18 -1.17
C SER A 150 -9.09 8.67 -0.82
N THR A 151 -8.01 9.31 -1.27
CA THR A 151 -7.76 10.74 -1.06
C THR A 151 -8.91 11.61 -1.56
N ASN A 152 -9.42 11.37 -2.78
CA ASN A 152 -10.50 12.15 -3.38
C ASN A 152 -11.80 11.99 -2.60
N LEU A 153 -12.07 10.77 -2.13
CA LEU A 153 -13.25 10.50 -1.31
C LEU A 153 -13.15 11.11 0.09
N ILE A 154 -11.96 11.16 0.69
CA ILE A 154 -11.73 11.88 1.95
C ILE A 154 -12.04 13.37 1.75
N ILE A 155 -11.49 13.98 0.71
CA ILE A 155 -11.75 15.39 0.38
C ILE A 155 -13.24 15.63 0.15
N ASN A 156 -13.91 14.76 -0.61
CA ASN A 156 -15.35 14.86 -0.81
C ASN A 156 -16.15 14.73 0.50
N SER A 157 -15.74 13.83 1.40
CA SER A 157 -16.39 13.65 2.70
C SER A 157 -16.31 14.92 3.56
N MET A 158 -15.13 15.53 3.60
CA MET A 158 -14.92 16.79 4.32
C MET A 158 -15.61 17.97 3.63
N TYR A 159 -15.67 17.97 2.30
CA TYR A 159 -16.39 18.98 1.51
C TYR A 159 -17.90 18.91 1.73
N ILE A 160 -18.48 17.70 1.82
CA ILE A 160 -19.89 17.51 2.17
C ILE A 160 -20.17 18.04 3.58
N GLU A 161 -19.30 17.77 4.55
CA GLU A 161 -19.48 18.30 5.91
C GLU A 161 -19.46 19.83 5.91
N ALA A 162 -18.50 20.42 5.20
CA ALA A 162 -18.26 21.86 5.26
C ALA A 162 -19.25 22.67 4.41
N SER A 163 -19.67 22.16 3.25
CA SER A 163 -20.51 22.88 2.28
C SER A 163 -21.94 22.35 2.14
N GLY A 164 -22.22 21.15 2.64
CA GLY A 164 -23.48 20.44 2.40
C GLY A 164 -23.62 19.88 0.98
N GLN A 165 -22.62 20.03 0.11
CA GLN A 165 -22.63 19.57 -1.27
C GLN A 165 -21.57 18.50 -1.52
N SER A 166 -21.87 17.56 -2.42
CA SER A 166 -20.92 16.56 -2.90
C SER A 166 -20.22 17.03 -4.17
N LEU A 167 -18.94 16.71 -4.31
CA LEU A 167 -18.24 16.84 -5.59
C LEU A 167 -18.87 15.91 -6.62
N SER A 168 -18.97 16.39 -7.86
CA SER A 168 -19.45 15.57 -8.97
C SER A 168 -18.45 14.45 -9.28
N PHE A 169 -18.95 13.34 -9.82
CA PHE A 169 -18.14 12.16 -10.15
C PHE A 169 -16.94 12.50 -11.04
N PHE A 170 -17.13 13.40 -12.00
CA PHE A 170 -16.11 13.82 -12.98
C PHE A 170 -15.46 15.18 -12.67
N SER A 171 -15.62 15.73 -11.45
CA SER A 171 -14.97 17.00 -11.06
C SER A 171 -13.44 16.94 -11.24
N PHE A 172 -12.83 15.77 -11.06
CA PHE A 172 -11.38 15.60 -11.19
C PHE A 172 -10.91 15.38 -12.63
N THR A 173 -11.81 15.00 -13.54
CA THR A 173 -11.45 14.38 -14.82
C THR A 173 -10.73 15.32 -15.77
N ALA A 174 -11.13 16.60 -15.83
CA ALA A 174 -10.50 17.55 -16.73
C ALA A 174 -9.01 17.77 -16.40
N VAL A 175 -8.72 18.09 -15.13
CA VAL A 175 -7.34 18.27 -14.65
C VAL A 175 -6.59 16.93 -14.64
N GLY A 176 -7.24 15.85 -14.19
CA GLY A 176 -6.68 14.50 -14.16
C GLY A 176 -6.27 13.98 -15.55
N ALA A 177 -7.05 14.26 -16.60
CA ALA A 177 -6.73 13.84 -17.95
C ALA A 177 -5.49 14.58 -18.49
N ILE A 178 -5.36 15.87 -18.20
CA ILE A 178 -4.17 16.66 -18.54
C ILE A 178 -2.96 16.11 -17.77
N LEU A 179 -3.13 15.77 -16.49
CA LEU A 179 -2.08 15.14 -15.68
C LEU A 179 -1.63 13.80 -16.26
N VAL A 180 -2.55 12.91 -16.61
CA VAL A 180 -2.26 11.62 -17.24
C VAL A 180 -1.47 11.81 -18.52
N LEU A 181 -1.86 12.77 -19.36
CA LEU A 181 -1.19 13.04 -20.62
C LEU A 181 0.21 13.63 -20.42
N CYS A 182 0.33 14.75 -19.68
CA CYS A 182 1.60 15.44 -19.47
C CYS A 182 2.59 14.58 -18.69
N CYS A 183 2.17 13.99 -17.57
CA CYS A 183 3.02 13.12 -16.78
C CYS A 183 3.34 11.81 -17.51
N GLY A 184 2.39 11.27 -18.28
CA GLY A 184 2.62 10.09 -19.12
C GLY A 184 3.71 10.32 -20.18
N VAL A 185 3.70 11.48 -20.84
CA VAL A 185 4.76 11.86 -21.79
C VAL A 185 6.11 11.97 -21.10
N VAL A 186 6.19 12.67 -19.95
CA VAL A 186 7.46 12.79 -19.20
C VAL A 186 7.94 11.42 -18.74
N MET A 187 7.05 10.58 -18.20
CA MET A 187 7.37 9.24 -17.74
C MET A 187 7.92 8.36 -18.88
N PHE A 188 7.37 8.47 -20.09
CA PHE A 188 7.86 7.77 -21.27
C PHE A 188 9.32 8.12 -21.58
N PHE A 189 9.69 9.41 -21.49
CA PHE A 189 11.07 9.85 -21.69
C PHE A 189 11.99 9.48 -20.51
N CYS A 190 11.51 9.63 -19.26
CA CYS A 190 12.25 9.29 -18.05
C CYS A 190 12.52 7.78 -17.92
N ASN A 191 11.81 6.93 -18.64
CA ASN A 191 12.04 5.48 -18.63
C ASN A 191 13.49 5.09 -18.99
N ARG A 192 14.20 5.90 -19.80
CA ARG A 192 15.62 5.65 -20.10
C ARG A 192 16.53 5.77 -18.87
N MET A 193 16.07 6.47 -17.83
CA MET A 193 16.79 6.65 -16.57
C MET A 193 16.61 5.47 -15.60
N LEU A 194 15.64 4.57 -15.87
CA LEU A 194 15.38 3.42 -15.02
C LEU A 194 16.45 2.34 -15.20
N PRO A 195 16.92 1.73 -14.09
CA PRO A 195 17.91 0.67 -14.16
C PRO A 195 17.33 -0.60 -14.81
N SER A 196 18.15 -1.31 -15.58
CA SER A 196 17.84 -2.67 -16.05
C SER A 196 18.30 -3.66 -14.98
N ILE A 197 17.41 -4.02 -14.05
CA ILE A 197 17.73 -4.93 -12.95
C ILE A 197 17.24 -6.32 -13.33
N GLU A 198 18.15 -7.27 -13.43
CA GLU A 198 17.79 -8.67 -13.57
C GLU A 198 17.10 -9.15 -12.29
N GLN A 199 15.85 -9.60 -12.46
CA GLN A 199 15.12 -10.29 -11.41
C GLN A 199 15.73 -11.68 -11.26
N ASN A 200 16.74 -11.79 -10.39
CA ASN A 200 17.15 -13.10 -9.89
C ASN A 200 15.94 -13.71 -9.17
N LYS A 201 15.19 -14.57 -9.87
CA LYS A 201 14.24 -15.49 -9.22
C LYS A 201 14.97 -16.10 -8.04
N ALA A 202 14.30 -16.32 -6.92
CA ALA A 202 14.86 -17.13 -5.85
C ALA A 202 15.16 -18.54 -6.39
N THR A 203 16.32 -18.71 -7.01
CA THR A 203 16.91 -20.00 -7.32
C THR A 203 17.62 -20.46 -6.07
N SER A 204 17.53 -21.76 -5.79
CA SER A 204 18.24 -22.41 -4.67
C SER A 204 19.73 -22.04 -4.61
N GLU A 205 20.32 -21.68 -5.76
CA GLU A 205 21.74 -21.45 -6.01
C GLU A 205 22.38 -20.32 -5.17
N GLY A 206 21.58 -19.43 -4.54
CA GLY A 206 22.12 -18.30 -3.77
C GLY A 206 21.73 -18.25 -2.29
N TYR A 207 21.01 -19.26 -1.81
CA TYR A 207 20.44 -19.28 -0.46
C TYR A 207 20.65 -20.59 0.28
N PHE A 208 20.72 -21.72 -0.42
CA PHE A 208 20.75 -23.02 0.20
C PHE A 208 22.11 -23.72 0.09
N ILE A 209 22.48 -24.39 1.16
CA ILE A 209 23.64 -25.25 1.27
C ILE A 209 23.11 -26.65 1.54
N ASP A 210 23.49 -27.58 0.67
CA ASP A 210 23.17 -28.99 0.83
C ASP A 210 24.28 -29.68 1.61
N ALA A 211 23.91 -30.38 2.67
CA ALA A 211 24.83 -31.19 3.44
C ALA A 211 24.24 -32.57 3.71
N LYS A 212 24.97 -33.62 3.37
CA LYS A 212 24.56 -35.00 3.63
C LYS A 212 25.12 -35.48 4.96
N VAL A 213 24.27 -36.13 5.74
CA VAL A 213 24.68 -36.82 6.97
C VAL A 213 25.28 -38.17 6.58
N SER A 214 26.59 -38.32 6.83
CA SER A 214 27.28 -39.61 6.70
C SER A 214 26.71 -40.63 7.68
N VAL A 215 26.88 -41.91 7.38
CA VAL A 215 26.36 -43.02 8.21
C VAL A 215 26.99 -43.01 9.61
N ASP A 216 28.25 -42.58 9.71
CA ASP A 216 29.02 -42.51 10.96
C ASP A 216 28.93 -41.15 11.66
N SER A 217 28.02 -40.28 11.22
CA SER A 217 27.90 -38.94 11.80
C SER A 217 27.42 -39.00 13.25
N GLN A 218 28.07 -38.21 14.10
CA GLN A 218 27.66 -38.02 15.51
C GLN A 218 26.29 -37.34 15.64
N LEU A 219 25.76 -36.79 14.54
CA LEU A 219 24.44 -36.18 14.50
C LEU A 219 23.31 -37.22 14.55
N VAL A 220 23.58 -38.45 14.13
CA VAL A 220 22.56 -39.50 13.97
C VAL A 220 21.96 -39.90 15.31
N GLY A 221 20.62 -40.01 15.36
CA GLY A 221 19.88 -40.44 16.55
C GLY A 221 19.56 -39.33 17.55
N TYR A 222 20.12 -38.14 17.37
CA TYR A 222 19.82 -36.96 18.19
C TYR A 222 18.92 -35.96 17.45
N SER A 223 18.24 -35.12 18.22
CA SER A 223 17.37 -34.09 17.67
C SER A 223 18.17 -32.91 17.11
N VAL A 224 17.57 -32.14 16.19
CA VAL A 224 18.14 -30.92 15.61
C VAL A 224 18.63 -29.93 16.68
N GLU A 225 17.89 -29.80 17.78
CA GLU A 225 18.25 -28.91 18.89
C GLU A 225 19.44 -29.43 19.70
N VAL A 226 19.46 -30.73 20.04
CA VAL A 226 20.56 -31.36 20.78
C VAL A 226 21.86 -31.32 19.96
N ASN A 227 21.75 -31.53 18.66
CA ASN A 227 22.86 -31.43 17.72
C ASN A 227 23.38 -30.00 17.51
N GLY A 228 22.78 -28.98 18.14
CA GLY A 228 23.24 -27.59 18.02
C GLY A 228 23.00 -26.94 16.66
N LEU A 229 22.34 -27.63 15.72
CA LEU A 229 22.03 -27.14 14.36
C LEU A 229 21.11 -25.91 14.37
N ARG A 230 20.46 -25.62 15.50
CA ARG A 230 19.61 -24.44 15.74
C ARG A 230 20.38 -23.22 16.27
N HIS A 231 21.60 -23.42 16.80
CA HIS A 231 22.42 -22.38 17.43
C HIS A 231 23.42 -21.72 16.47
N LEU A 232 23.40 -22.12 15.20
CA LEU A 232 24.17 -21.49 14.15
C LEU A 232 23.80 -20.01 14.00
N GLU A 233 24.82 -19.16 13.84
CA GLU A 233 24.62 -17.70 13.87
C GLU A 233 24.09 -17.13 12.56
N SER A 234 24.48 -17.74 11.44
CA SER A 234 24.23 -17.21 10.09
C SER A 234 23.69 -18.25 9.12
N LEU A 235 23.46 -19.47 9.61
CA LEU A 235 22.93 -20.60 8.85
C LEU A 235 21.77 -21.20 9.63
N PHE A 236 20.73 -21.62 8.92
CA PHE A 236 19.51 -22.15 9.52
C PHE A 236 19.13 -23.44 8.81
N LEU A 237 18.92 -24.53 9.55
CA LEU A 237 18.37 -25.74 8.96
C LEU A 237 16.90 -25.51 8.60
N VAL A 238 16.62 -25.49 7.30
CA VAL A 238 15.26 -25.21 6.79
C VAL A 238 14.54 -26.50 6.44
N GLU A 239 15.24 -27.44 5.81
CA GLU A 239 14.64 -28.67 5.26
C GLU A 239 15.50 -29.90 5.53
N ILE A 240 14.84 -31.05 5.65
CA ILE A 240 15.48 -32.36 5.60
C ILE A 240 14.87 -33.15 4.45
N VAL A 241 15.70 -33.65 3.54
CA VAL A 241 15.27 -34.59 2.50
C VAL A 241 15.66 -36.00 2.94
N ARG A 242 14.65 -36.82 3.25
CA ARG A 242 14.81 -38.20 3.73
C ARG A 242 14.12 -39.17 2.78
N ALA A 243 14.89 -40.05 2.14
CA ALA A 243 14.38 -41.06 1.20
C ALA A 243 13.41 -40.49 0.13
N GLY A 244 13.70 -39.29 -0.39
CA GLY A 244 12.87 -38.60 -1.38
C GLY A 244 11.67 -37.83 -0.81
N ARG A 245 11.43 -37.87 0.51
CA ARG A 245 10.43 -37.05 1.21
C ARG A 245 11.06 -35.76 1.72
N LEU A 246 10.42 -34.63 1.44
CA LEU A 246 10.78 -33.32 1.97
C LEU A 246 10.12 -33.09 3.34
N ILE A 247 10.92 -32.75 4.34
CA ILE A 247 10.49 -32.33 5.67
C ILE A 247 10.78 -30.83 5.77
N SER A 248 9.73 -30.01 5.65
CA SER A 248 9.84 -28.55 5.71
C SER A 248 8.57 -27.96 6.33
N PRO A 249 8.69 -27.00 7.27
CA PRO A 249 9.93 -26.58 7.92
C PRO A 249 10.43 -27.64 8.94
N VAL A 250 11.72 -27.66 9.36
CA VAL A 250 12.32 -28.72 10.24
C VAL A 250 12.19 -28.47 11.76
N SER A 251 11.49 -29.34 12.50
CA SER A 251 11.22 -29.13 13.95
C SER A 251 12.51 -29.21 14.79
N PRO A 252 12.67 -28.45 15.90
CA PRO A 252 13.80 -28.64 16.83
C PRO A 252 13.87 -30.06 17.42
N SER A 253 12.71 -30.72 17.55
CA SER A 253 12.60 -32.09 18.03
C SER A 253 12.79 -33.15 16.93
N GLU A 254 12.97 -32.76 15.68
CA GLU A 254 13.16 -33.70 14.57
C GLU A 254 14.48 -34.46 14.77
N ILE A 255 14.43 -35.79 14.68
CA ILE A 255 15.60 -36.66 14.84
C ILE A 255 16.32 -36.77 13.51
N ILE A 256 17.65 -36.69 13.54
CA ILE A 256 18.50 -36.85 12.36
C ILE A 256 18.79 -38.33 12.12
N HIS A 257 18.62 -38.78 10.87
CA HIS A 257 18.86 -40.16 10.42
C HIS A 257 20.09 -40.23 9.50
N PRO A 258 20.71 -41.41 9.37
CA PRO A 258 21.82 -41.59 8.44
C PRO A 258 21.34 -41.37 7.00
N SER A 259 22.19 -40.78 6.16
CA SER A 259 21.87 -40.39 4.77
C SER A 259 20.80 -39.31 4.60
N ASP A 260 20.37 -38.64 5.68
CA ASP A 260 19.58 -37.42 5.56
C ASP A 260 20.35 -36.35 4.78
N ARG A 261 19.66 -35.61 3.92
CA ARG A 261 20.18 -34.37 3.34
C ARG A 261 19.61 -33.20 4.09
N LEU A 262 20.47 -32.46 4.77
CA LEU A 262 20.17 -31.27 5.55
C LEU A 262 20.36 -30.05 4.65
N ILE A 263 19.28 -29.31 4.44
CA ILE A 263 19.29 -28.11 3.60
C ILE A 263 19.34 -26.90 4.54
N PHE A 264 20.49 -26.24 4.58
CA PHE A 264 20.69 -25.02 5.34
C PHE A 264 20.44 -23.80 4.47
N CYS A 265 19.86 -22.75 5.03
CA CYS A 265 19.78 -21.44 4.39
C CYS A 265 20.57 -20.39 5.19
N GLY A 266 21.28 -19.51 4.49
CA GLY A 266 21.89 -18.34 5.12
C GLY A 266 23.09 -17.79 4.36
N ASP A 267 24.05 -17.25 5.11
CA ASP A 267 25.27 -16.66 4.53
C ASP A 267 26.23 -17.76 4.05
N ILE A 268 26.33 -17.93 2.73
CA ILE A 268 27.22 -18.92 2.08
C ILE A 268 28.69 -18.68 2.47
N THR A 269 29.08 -17.45 2.85
CA THR A 269 30.45 -17.19 3.32
C THR A 269 30.75 -17.84 4.69
N LYS A 270 29.72 -18.31 5.41
CA LYS A 270 29.82 -18.98 6.73
C LYS A 270 29.76 -20.51 6.64
N LEU A 271 29.94 -21.08 5.46
CA LEU A 271 30.03 -22.53 5.20
C LEU A 271 30.97 -23.28 6.17
N LEU A 272 32.05 -22.64 6.61
CA LEU A 272 33.02 -23.20 7.56
C LEU A 272 32.38 -23.60 8.90
N GLN A 273 31.26 -22.99 9.30
CA GLN A 273 30.54 -23.37 10.52
C GLN A 273 29.95 -24.78 10.42
N LEU A 274 29.53 -25.21 9.23
CA LEU A 274 28.99 -26.55 9.03
C LEU A 274 30.07 -27.62 9.09
N GLY A 275 31.32 -27.28 8.74
CA GLY A 275 32.47 -28.17 8.84
C GLY A 275 32.85 -28.53 10.28
N GLN A 276 32.25 -27.89 11.30
CA GLN A 276 32.46 -28.23 12.71
C GLN A 276 31.66 -29.48 13.14
N PHE A 277 30.65 -29.88 12.38
CA PHE A 277 29.84 -31.05 12.68
C PHE A 277 30.45 -32.31 12.07
N SER A 278 30.85 -33.24 12.92
CA SER A 278 31.49 -34.49 12.50
C SER A 278 30.53 -35.36 11.68
N GLY A 279 30.95 -35.71 10.46
CA GLY A 279 30.19 -36.54 9.55
C GLY A 279 29.13 -35.79 8.73
N LEU A 280 29.18 -34.46 8.68
CA LEU A 280 28.35 -33.65 7.79
C LEU A 280 29.14 -33.30 6.52
N GLU A 281 28.78 -33.91 5.39
CA GLU A 281 29.46 -33.72 4.10
C GLU A 281 28.74 -32.63 3.28
N ILE A 282 29.42 -31.53 2.98
CA ILE A 282 28.85 -30.42 2.22
C ILE A 282 28.96 -30.71 0.73
N PHE A 283 27.83 -30.79 0.04
CA PHE A 283 27.77 -30.91 -1.41
C PHE A 283 27.45 -29.55 -2.01
N ALA A 284 28.39 -28.96 -2.72
CA ALA A 284 28.19 -27.69 -3.41
C ALA A 284 27.39 -27.83 -4.74
N GLU A 285 26.76 -28.98 -5.01
CA GLU A 285 26.35 -29.34 -6.37
C GLU A 285 24.82 -29.42 -6.62
N LYS A 286 24.45 -28.80 -7.74
CA LYS A 286 23.11 -28.57 -8.30
C LYS A 286 22.21 -29.81 -8.29
N THR A 287 21.17 -29.83 -7.44
CA THR A 287 20.01 -30.71 -7.67
C THR A 287 18.70 -29.92 -7.67
N GLY A 288 18.01 -29.95 -8.81
CA GLY A 288 16.86 -29.11 -9.15
C GLY A 288 15.52 -29.42 -8.46
N THR A 289 15.52 -30.12 -7.32
CA THR A 289 14.30 -30.54 -6.62
C THR A 289 13.88 -29.60 -5.48
N ILE A 290 14.73 -28.63 -5.10
CA ILE A 290 14.62 -27.80 -3.88
C ILE A 290 13.79 -26.51 -4.11
N ASN A 291 13.35 -26.25 -5.34
CA ASN A 291 12.63 -25.00 -5.67
C ASN A 291 11.10 -25.06 -5.49
N SER A 292 10.51 -26.22 -5.14
CA SER A 292 9.05 -26.40 -5.25
C SER A 292 8.21 -25.71 -4.16
N ASN A 293 8.82 -25.37 -3.02
CA ASN A 293 8.12 -24.81 -1.86
C ASN A 293 8.69 -23.45 -1.41
N LEU A 294 9.45 -22.76 -2.29
CA LEU A 294 9.81 -21.37 -2.06
C LEU A 294 8.67 -20.46 -2.54
N THR A 295 8.25 -19.56 -1.66
CA THR A 295 7.22 -18.55 -1.94
C THR A 295 7.78 -17.18 -1.62
N GLU A 296 7.70 -16.27 -2.58
CA GLU A 296 8.14 -14.89 -2.41
C GLU A 296 6.94 -14.03 -1.99
N VAL A 297 7.11 -13.24 -0.93
CA VAL A 297 6.06 -12.37 -0.42
C VAL A 297 6.57 -10.97 -0.09
N VAL A 298 5.71 -9.97 -0.18
CA VAL A 298 5.94 -8.64 0.41
C VAL A 298 5.08 -8.48 1.67
N ILE A 299 5.63 -7.93 2.75
CA ILE A 299 4.88 -7.58 3.95
C ILE A 299 3.90 -6.44 3.65
N ARG A 300 2.60 -6.66 3.90
CA ARG A 300 1.57 -5.62 3.83
C ARG A 300 1.74 -4.59 4.93
N GLN A 301 1.28 -3.37 4.69
CA GLN A 301 1.41 -2.26 5.64
C GLN A 301 0.58 -2.49 6.91
N GLU A 302 -0.55 -3.17 6.77
CA GLU A 302 -1.50 -3.51 7.83
C GLU A 302 -1.17 -4.85 8.51
N SER A 303 0.00 -5.43 8.21
CA SER A 303 0.43 -6.71 8.76
C SER A 303 0.73 -6.60 10.26
N LEU A 304 0.22 -7.57 11.03
CA LEU A 304 0.47 -7.67 12.47
C LEU A 304 1.95 -7.96 12.81
N LEU A 305 2.74 -8.30 11.79
CA LEU A 305 4.17 -8.56 11.91
C LEU A 305 4.98 -7.26 11.98
N VAL A 306 4.45 -6.14 11.48
CA VAL A 306 5.17 -4.87 11.43
C VAL A 306 5.54 -4.39 12.84
N GLY A 307 6.82 -4.10 13.05
CA GLY A 307 7.35 -3.66 14.34
C GLY A 307 7.65 -4.79 15.33
N ARG A 308 7.46 -6.06 14.95
CA ARG A 308 7.84 -7.24 15.76
C ARG A 308 9.02 -7.98 15.14
N THR A 309 9.68 -8.84 15.91
CA THR A 309 10.76 -9.71 15.42
C THR A 309 10.22 -11.07 14.96
N LEU A 310 10.96 -11.77 14.10
CA LEU A 310 10.58 -13.12 13.66
C LEU A 310 10.49 -14.11 14.85
N LYS A 311 11.34 -13.93 15.87
CA LYS A 311 11.33 -14.76 17.08
C LYS A 311 10.10 -14.52 17.96
N THR A 312 9.71 -13.26 18.18
CA THR A 312 8.58 -12.90 19.07
C THR A 312 7.23 -13.22 18.46
N THR A 313 7.13 -13.27 17.13
CA THR A 313 5.88 -13.55 16.42
C THR A 313 5.56 -15.05 16.34
N GLY A 314 6.51 -15.94 16.66
CA GLY A 314 6.33 -17.37 16.44
C GLY A 314 6.03 -17.69 14.97
N PHE A 315 6.68 -16.96 14.04
CA PHE A 315 6.37 -16.90 12.61
C PHE A 315 6.05 -18.28 12.00
N ARG A 316 6.86 -19.28 12.36
CA ARG A 316 6.74 -20.64 11.86
C ARG A 316 5.46 -21.34 12.26
N ALA A 317 5.03 -21.24 13.52
CA ALA A 317 3.76 -21.81 13.96
C ALA A 317 2.57 -21.04 13.38
N LEU A 318 2.74 -19.73 13.22
CA LEU A 318 1.68 -18.83 12.76
C LEU A 318 1.34 -19.03 11.27
N PHE A 319 2.34 -19.35 10.44
CA PHE A 319 2.17 -19.45 8.98
C PHE A 319 2.51 -20.81 8.40
N ASP A 320 3.09 -21.75 9.15
CA ASP A 320 3.71 -22.95 8.58
C ASP A 320 4.74 -22.60 7.50
N ALA A 321 5.63 -21.65 7.81
CA ALA A 321 6.69 -21.21 6.92
C ALA A 321 7.94 -20.76 7.69
N ALA A 322 9.10 -20.90 7.08
CA ALA A 322 10.36 -20.36 7.58
C ALA A 322 10.85 -19.22 6.68
N VAL A 323 11.37 -18.15 7.28
CA VAL A 323 11.98 -17.04 6.51
C VAL A 323 13.40 -17.43 6.12
N VAL A 324 13.61 -17.54 4.82
CA VAL A 324 14.87 -17.92 4.16
C VAL A 324 15.75 -16.69 3.98
N ALA A 325 15.13 -15.59 3.51
CA ALA A 325 15.83 -14.32 3.30
C ALA A 325 14.89 -13.14 3.51
N ILE A 326 15.46 -12.04 3.99
CA ILE A 326 14.81 -10.73 4.06
C ILE A 326 15.59 -9.78 3.14
N ARG A 327 14.87 -9.09 2.26
CA ARG A 327 15.40 -7.95 1.51
C ARG A 327 14.65 -6.69 1.90
N ARG A 328 15.39 -5.61 2.08
CA ARG A 328 14.89 -4.29 2.46
C ARG A 328 15.63 -3.25 1.64
N ASP A 329 14.88 -2.32 1.04
CA ASP A 329 15.43 -1.20 0.27
C ASP A 329 16.37 -1.65 -0.87
N GLY A 330 16.06 -2.81 -1.47
CA GLY A 330 16.86 -3.42 -2.55
C GLY A 330 18.09 -4.21 -2.07
N GLU A 331 18.37 -4.26 -0.76
CA GLU A 331 19.54 -4.93 -0.19
C GLU A 331 19.15 -6.13 0.69
N ARG A 332 20.05 -7.12 0.82
CA ARG A 332 19.83 -8.26 1.72
C ARG A 332 20.07 -7.81 3.16
N VAL A 333 19.14 -8.12 4.06
CA VAL A 333 19.34 -7.92 5.50
C VAL A 333 20.21 -9.06 6.02
N SER A 334 21.41 -8.74 6.51
CA SER A 334 22.36 -9.70 7.05
C SER A 334 22.22 -9.87 8.57
N GLY A 335 22.74 -10.98 9.10
CA GLY A 335 22.74 -11.30 10.53
C GLY A 335 21.68 -12.32 10.96
N LYS A 336 21.43 -12.38 12.29
CA LYS A 336 20.44 -13.29 12.89
C LYS A 336 19.03 -12.86 12.50
N LEU A 337 18.49 -13.44 11.41
CA LEU A 337 17.17 -13.11 10.88
C LEU A 337 16.07 -13.15 11.96
N GLY A 338 16.18 -14.06 12.93
CA GLY A 338 15.25 -14.17 14.07
C GLY A 338 15.06 -12.88 14.88
N ASP A 339 16.09 -12.05 14.98
CA ASP A 339 16.10 -10.81 15.77
C ASP A 339 15.79 -9.55 14.93
N VAL A 340 15.66 -9.71 13.61
CA VAL A 340 15.32 -8.61 12.71
C VAL A 340 13.90 -8.16 12.97
N VAL A 341 13.73 -6.85 13.24
CA VAL A 341 12.42 -6.21 13.32
C VAL A 341 11.85 -6.06 11.91
N ILE A 342 10.68 -6.65 11.69
CA ILE A 342 9.97 -6.66 10.41
C ILE A 342 9.38 -5.27 10.15
N ARG A 343 9.54 -4.76 8.94
CA ARG A 343 8.96 -3.49 8.47
C ARG A 343 7.94 -3.76 7.36
N SER A 344 6.98 -2.85 7.23
CA SER A 344 6.10 -2.82 6.06
C SER A 344 6.94 -2.75 4.78
N GLY A 345 6.55 -3.51 3.76
CA GLY A 345 7.27 -3.56 2.49
C GLY A 345 8.45 -4.54 2.45
N ASP A 346 8.91 -5.07 3.59
CA ASP A 346 10.00 -6.07 3.58
C ASP A 346 9.65 -7.21 2.62
N PHE A 347 10.61 -7.56 1.76
CA PHE A 347 10.49 -8.69 0.85
C PHE A 347 11.04 -9.94 1.53
N LEU A 348 10.21 -10.96 1.65
CA LEU A 348 10.57 -12.23 2.27
C LEU A 348 10.58 -13.34 1.24
N VAL A 349 11.61 -14.16 1.30
CA VAL A 349 11.61 -15.49 0.70
C VAL A 349 11.22 -16.47 1.79
N LEU A 350 10.13 -17.21 1.59
CA LEU A 350 9.60 -18.18 2.53
C LEU A 350 9.79 -19.60 2.01
N ALA A 351 10.30 -20.48 2.85
CA ALA A 351 10.15 -21.93 2.67
C ALA A 351 8.82 -22.32 3.33
N VAL A 352 7.85 -22.76 2.53
CA VAL A 352 6.50 -23.04 3.00
C VAL A 352 6.29 -24.54 3.24
N GLY A 353 5.61 -24.86 4.35
CA GLY A 353 5.17 -26.22 4.66
C GLY A 353 3.86 -26.57 3.95
N GLY A 354 3.39 -27.80 4.18
CA GLY A 354 2.17 -28.32 3.54
C GLY A 354 0.90 -27.57 3.93
N ASP A 355 0.84 -27.04 5.15
CA ASP A 355 -0.34 -26.37 5.70
C ASP A 355 -0.37 -24.88 5.37
N TYR A 356 0.74 -24.28 4.90
CA TYR A 356 0.83 -22.86 4.56
C TYR A 356 -0.42 -22.40 3.81
N LYS A 357 -0.78 -23.06 2.71
CA LYS A 357 -1.93 -22.70 1.88
C LYS A 357 -3.28 -22.67 2.60
N SER A 358 -3.44 -23.44 3.68
CA SER A 358 -4.68 -23.49 4.46
C SER A 358 -4.79 -22.38 5.51
N ARG A 359 -3.70 -21.66 5.79
CA ARG A 359 -3.63 -20.63 6.82
C ARG A 359 -4.40 -19.37 6.41
N THR A 360 -5.42 -19.02 7.19
CA THR A 360 -6.33 -17.89 6.91
C THR A 360 -5.72 -16.49 7.10
N ASN A 361 -4.53 -16.40 7.69
CA ASN A 361 -3.82 -15.16 8.02
C ASN A 361 -2.76 -14.76 6.98
N ILE A 362 -2.46 -15.59 5.97
CA ILE A 362 -1.45 -15.27 4.94
C ILE A 362 -1.81 -13.99 4.20
N ASN A 363 -3.01 -13.94 3.62
CA ASN A 363 -3.46 -12.81 2.81
C ASN A 363 -3.57 -11.49 3.60
N LYS A 364 -3.61 -11.56 4.94
CA LYS A 364 -3.63 -10.38 5.82
C LYS A 364 -2.24 -9.77 5.98
N ASN A 365 -1.20 -10.59 5.95
CA ASN A 365 0.16 -10.17 6.28
C ASN A 365 1.05 -10.06 5.04
N PHE A 366 0.71 -10.77 3.96
CA PHE A 366 1.56 -10.97 2.80
C PHE A 366 0.83 -10.63 1.48
N LEU A 367 1.59 -10.06 0.55
CA LEU A 367 1.29 -10.08 -0.87
C LEU A 367 2.16 -11.15 -1.52
N THR A 368 1.55 -12.26 -1.96
CA THR A 368 2.28 -13.37 -2.60
C THR A 368 2.62 -13.03 -4.05
N LEU A 369 3.87 -13.21 -4.43
CA LEU A 369 4.41 -12.76 -5.72
C LEU A 369 4.79 -13.93 -6.64
N SER A 370 5.19 -15.06 -6.05
CA SER A 370 5.55 -16.32 -6.71
C SER A 370 5.12 -17.51 -5.85
N GLY A 371 4.50 -18.54 -6.42
CA GLY A 371 4.07 -19.76 -5.72
C GLY A 371 2.66 -20.23 -6.12
N VAL A 372 2.39 -21.54 -5.96
CA VAL A 372 1.12 -22.18 -6.37
C VAL A 372 -0.05 -21.59 -5.61
N GLU A 373 -0.84 -20.78 -6.31
CA GLU A 373 -2.07 -20.18 -5.81
C GLU A 373 -3.27 -21.13 -5.90
N PRO A 374 -3.96 -21.44 -4.78
CA PRO A 374 -5.35 -21.85 -4.78
C PRO A 374 -6.16 -20.64 -4.33
N GLU A 375 -6.50 -19.75 -5.28
CA GLU A 375 -7.46 -18.69 -5.01
C GLU A 375 -8.84 -19.29 -4.68
N SER A 376 -9.51 -18.74 -3.68
CA SER A 376 -10.97 -18.81 -3.55
C SER A 376 -11.59 -17.96 -4.67
N ARG A 377 -11.57 -18.48 -5.90
CA ARG A 377 -11.96 -17.72 -7.09
C ARG A 377 -13.48 -17.61 -7.15
N ILE A 378 -13.98 -16.39 -7.24
CA ILE A 378 -15.32 -16.17 -7.76
C ILE A 378 -15.23 -16.43 -9.27
N ASN A 379 -15.90 -17.48 -9.75
CA ASN A 379 -15.92 -17.87 -11.16
C ASN A 379 -17.36 -17.89 -11.70
N GLY A 380 -17.49 -17.94 -13.03
CA GLY A 380 -18.77 -18.08 -13.73
C GLY A 380 -19.66 -16.85 -13.56
N TRP A 381 -20.97 -17.09 -13.39
CA TRP A 381 -21.96 -16.01 -13.28
C TRP A 381 -21.71 -15.07 -12.10
N LYS A 382 -21.18 -15.59 -10.98
CA LYS A 382 -20.88 -14.76 -9.79
C LYS A 382 -19.79 -13.73 -10.08
N ALA A 383 -18.80 -14.09 -10.91
CA ALA A 383 -17.76 -13.17 -11.32
C ALA A 383 -18.32 -12.07 -12.23
N CYS A 384 -19.20 -12.47 -13.15
CA CYS A 384 -19.92 -11.54 -14.02
C CYS A 384 -20.83 -10.61 -13.20
N PHE A 385 -21.51 -11.11 -12.17
CA PHE A 385 -22.31 -10.31 -11.26
C PHE A 385 -21.46 -9.32 -10.46
N CYS A 386 -20.29 -9.71 -9.95
CA CYS A 386 -19.40 -8.81 -9.23
C CYS A 386 -18.92 -7.66 -10.12
N VAL A 387 -18.39 -7.99 -11.30
CA VAL A 387 -17.85 -7.01 -12.25
C VAL A 387 -18.96 -6.15 -12.83
N GLY A 388 -20.03 -6.78 -13.32
CA GLY A 388 -21.18 -6.12 -13.92
C GLY A 388 -21.90 -5.24 -12.91
N GLY A 389 -22.22 -5.75 -11.72
CA GLY A 389 -22.89 -4.99 -10.67
C GLY A 389 -22.09 -3.76 -10.23
N PHE A 390 -20.78 -3.89 -10.08
CA PHE A 390 -19.91 -2.74 -9.74
C PHE A 390 -19.85 -1.70 -10.86
N LEU A 391 -19.64 -2.13 -12.11
CA LEU A 391 -19.63 -1.23 -13.26
C LEU A 391 -20.99 -0.55 -13.44
N THR A 392 -22.09 -1.28 -13.33
CA THR A 392 -23.45 -0.72 -13.41
C THR A 392 -23.69 0.31 -12.31
N THR A 393 -23.28 0.03 -11.08
CA THR A 393 -23.38 0.98 -9.96
C THR A 393 -22.66 2.29 -10.27
N ILE A 394 -21.42 2.19 -10.77
CA ILE A 394 -20.60 3.36 -11.11
C ILE A 394 -21.20 4.13 -12.29
N VAL A 395 -21.61 3.44 -13.35
CA VAL A 395 -22.20 4.08 -14.54
C VAL A 395 -23.49 4.80 -14.19
N MET A 396 -24.36 4.18 -13.37
CA MET A 396 -25.60 4.81 -12.94
C MET A 396 -25.35 6.03 -12.03
N ALA A 397 -24.38 5.95 -11.13
CA ALA A 397 -23.96 7.09 -10.31
C ALA A 397 -23.36 8.22 -11.17
N ALA A 398 -22.56 7.88 -12.18
CA ALA A 398 -21.93 8.83 -13.09
C ALA A 398 -22.95 9.57 -13.98
N ILE A 399 -24.06 8.93 -14.35
CA ILE A 399 -25.17 9.53 -15.12
C ILE A 399 -26.14 10.30 -14.19
N GLY A 400 -26.03 10.14 -12.86
CA GLY A 400 -26.90 10.78 -11.88
C GLY A 400 -28.26 10.10 -11.72
N VAL A 401 -28.38 8.82 -12.10
CA VAL A 401 -29.63 8.05 -11.94
C VAL A 401 -29.87 7.65 -10.48
N LEU A 402 -28.80 7.37 -9.75
CA LEU A 402 -28.83 7.05 -8.32
C LEU A 402 -27.59 7.60 -7.60
N ASP A 403 -27.72 7.92 -6.32
CA ASP A 403 -26.58 8.33 -5.51
C ASP A 403 -25.60 7.15 -5.34
N LEU A 404 -24.30 7.44 -5.38
CA LEU A 404 -23.26 6.42 -5.28
C LEU A 404 -23.36 5.62 -3.97
N LEU A 405 -23.70 6.28 -2.85
CA LEU A 405 -23.91 5.63 -1.56
C LEU A 405 -25.00 4.56 -1.68
N GLU A 406 -26.16 4.92 -2.20
CA GLU A 406 -27.32 4.04 -2.34
C GLU A 406 -26.99 2.85 -3.24
N GLY A 407 -26.35 3.12 -4.37
CA GLY A 407 -25.91 2.08 -5.31
C GLY A 407 -24.94 1.08 -4.67
N LEU A 408 -23.97 1.56 -3.90
CA LEU A 408 -23.02 0.70 -3.21
C LEU A 408 -23.64 -0.11 -2.07
N ILE A 409 -24.65 0.43 -1.37
CA ILE A 409 -25.43 -0.33 -0.38
C ILE A 409 -26.15 -1.51 -1.06
N LEU A 410 -26.83 -1.24 -2.17
CA LEU A 410 -27.53 -2.27 -2.95
C LEU A 410 -26.56 -3.33 -3.47
N LEU A 411 -25.41 -2.90 -4.01
CA LEU A 411 -24.38 -3.81 -4.48
C LEU A 411 -23.83 -4.68 -3.35
N LEU A 412 -23.48 -4.09 -2.20
CA LEU A 412 -22.96 -4.84 -1.06
C LEU A 412 -23.98 -5.87 -0.57
N GLY A 413 -25.26 -5.51 -0.50
CA GLY A 413 -26.36 -6.43 -0.19
C GLY A 413 -26.43 -7.60 -1.18
N GLY A 414 -26.35 -7.31 -2.49
CA GLY A 414 -26.29 -8.33 -3.54
C GLY A 414 -25.06 -9.25 -3.44
N LEU A 415 -23.89 -8.70 -3.13
CA LEU A 415 -22.64 -9.45 -2.94
C LEU A 415 -22.72 -10.39 -1.74
N LEU A 416 -23.34 -9.96 -0.64
CA LEU A 416 -23.59 -10.79 0.54
C LEU A 416 -24.62 -11.89 0.26
N PHE A 417 -25.73 -11.54 -0.38
CA PHE A 417 -26.79 -12.50 -0.72
C PHE A 417 -26.29 -13.62 -1.63
N THR A 418 -25.51 -13.27 -2.66
CA THR A 418 -24.91 -14.23 -3.60
C THR A 418 -23.69 -14.98 -3.03
N ARG A 419 -23.27 -14.65 -1.79
CA ARG A 419 -22.05 -15.15 -1.13
C ARG A 419 -20.78 -14.92 -1.95
N CYS A 420 -20.74 -13.83 -2.72
CA CYS A 420 -19.51 -13.34 -3.36
C CYS A 420 -18.59 -12.71 -2.29
N LEU A 421 -19.20 -12.07 -1.30
CA LEU A 421 -18.55 -11.59 -0.10
C LEU A 421 -19.17 -12.23 1.14
N THR A 422 -18.38 -12.51 2.16
CA THR A 422 -18.86 -13.03 3.45
C THR A 422 -18.74 -11.97 4.53
N THR A 423 -19.60 -12.02 5.55
CA THR A 423 -19.56 -11.09 6.69
C THR A 423 -18.21 -11.11 7.39
N ASN A 424 -17.60 -12.29 7.53
CA ASN A 424 -16.26 -12.43 8.11
C ASN A 424 -15.19 -11.68 7.31
N GLU A 425 -15.30 -11.65 5.99
CA GLU A 425 -14.38 -10.88 5.15
C GLU A 425 -14.58 -9.38 5.31
N ILE A 426 -15.82 -8.90 5.36
CA ILE A 426 -16.13 -7.49 5.64
C ILE A 426 -15.52 -7.06 6.96
N VAL A 427 -15.84 -7.76 8.06
CA VAL A 427 -15.35 -7.43 9.40
C VAL A 427 -13.82 -7.45 9.45
N ARG A 428 -13.19 -8.41 8.77
CA ARG A 428 -11.72 -8.54 8.75
C ARG A 428 -11.00 -7.52 7.87
N ARG A 429 -11.68 -6.96 6.86
CA ARG A 429 -11.10 -6.03 5.88
C ARG A 429 -11.71 -4.62 5.97
N PHE A 430 -12.45 -4.35 7.04
CA PHE A 430 -13.00 -3.03 7.30
C PHE A 430 -11.85 -2.02 7.47
N PRO A 431 -11.86 -0.88 6.76
CA PRO A 431 -10.77 0.08 6.78
C PRO A 431 -10.85 0.99 8.03
N VAL A 432 -10.65 0.41 9.21
CA VAL A 432 -10.74 1.10 10.51
C VAL A 432 -9.83 2.33 10.56
N ASP A 433 -8.63 2.22 10.01
CA ASP A 433 -7.63 3.29 9.99
C ASP A 433 -8.15 4.54 9.26
N ILE A 434 -8.77 4.35 8.09
CA ILE A 434 -9.35 5.45 7.30
C ILE A 434 -10.57 6.02 8.02
N TRP A 435 -11.43 5.15 8.54
CA TRP A 435 -12.61 5.57 9.29
C TRP A 435 -12.23 6.50 10.46
N LEU A 436 -11.25 6.10 11.27
CA LEU A 436 -10.80 6.91 12.40
C LEU A 436 -10.12 8.21 11.94
N VAL A 437 -9.19 8.15 10.98
CA VAL A 437 -8.48 9.34 10.49
C VAL A 437 -9.44 10.38 9.94
N VAL A 438 -10.41 9.98 9.12
CA VAL A 438 -11.35 10.90 8.48
C VAL A 438 -12.32 11.48 9.50
N SER A 439 -12.90 10.66 10.38
CA SER A 439 -13.81 11.15 11.43
C SER A 439 -13.12 12.12 12.37
N SER A 440 -11.87 11.84 12.78
CA SER A 440 -11.08 12.76 13.60
C SER A 440 -10.76 14.06 12.88
N ALA A 441 -10.46 14.01 11.58
CA ALA A 441 -10.13 15.20 10.80
C ALA A 441 -11.35 16.09 10.53
N ILE A 442 -12.52 15.50 10.26
CA ILE A 442 -13.79 16.23 10.18
C ILE A 442 -14.05 16.94 11.52
N LEU A 443 -13.86 16.23 12.64
CA LEU A 443 -14.05 16.82 13.96
C LEU A 443 -13.05 17.94 14.26
N LEU A 444 -11.80 17.79 13.83
CA LEU A 444 -10.77 18.83 13.91
C LEU A 444 -11.14 20.06 13.07
N SER A 445 -11.72 19.85 11.88
CA SER A 445 -12.25 20.93 11.04
C SER A 445 -13.37 21.68 11.75
N ASN A 446 -14.31 20.97 12.37
CA ASN A 446 -15.39 21.57 13.14
C ASN A 446 -14.86 22.35 14.34
N ALA A 447 -13.83 21.85 15.04
CA ALA A 447 -13.18 22.56 16.14
C ALA A 447 -12.55 23.89 15.71
N LEU A 448 -11.92 23.93 14.52
CA LEU A 448 -11.34 25.16 13.96
C LEU A 448 -12.41 26.23 13.71
N VAL A 449 -13.59 25.84 13.23
CA VAL A 449 -14.74 26.74 13.05
C VAL A 449 -15.30 27.17 14.40
N ASN A 450 -15.63 26.21 15.28
CA ASN A 450 -16.23 26.49 16.60
C ASN A 450 -15.37 27.42 17.47
N SER A 451 -14.04 27.29 17.38
CA SER A 451 -13.10 28.05 18.21
C SER A 451 -12.81 29.47 17.72
N GLY A 452 -13.33 29.87 16.56
CA GLY A 452 -13.12 31.21 16.00
C GLY A 452 -11.80 31.37 15.20
N VAL A 453 -11.11 30.26 14.91
CA VAL A 453 -9.81 30.30 14.20
C VAL A 453 -10.00 30.78 12.76
N VAL A 454 -11.12 30.43 12.13
CA VAL A 454 -11.44 30.82 10.75
C VAL A 454 -11.59 32.32 10.63
N GLU A 455 -12.33 32.95 11.55
CA GLU A 455 -12.53 34.38 11.64
C GLU A 455 -11.21 35.10 11.95
N PHE A 456 -10.37 34.54 12.82
CA PHE A 456 -9.05 35.08 13.12
C PHE A 456 -8.15 35.10 11.87
N ILE A 457 -8.08 33.98 11.14
CA ILE A 457 -7.32 33.88 9.89
C ILE A 457 -7.90 34.83 8.84
N GLY A 458 -9.22 34.88 8.68
CA GLY A 458 -9.89 35.78 7.74
C GLY A 458 -9.61 37.26 8.00
N ASN A 459 -9.63 37.69 9.27
CA ASN A 459 -9.28 39.08 9.63
C ASN A 459 -7.81 39.41 9.37
N PHE A 460 -6.90 38.46 9.55
CA PHE A 460 -5.47 38.63 9.25
C PHE A 460 -5.22 38.70 7.74
N ILE A 461 -5.85 37.80 6.98
CA ILE A 461 -5.74 37.71 5.53
C ILE A 461 -6.44 38.87 4.82
N GLY A 462 -7.55 39.38 5.38
CA GLY A 462 -8.34 40.49 4.84
C GLY A 462 -7.56 41.80 4.64
N GLN A 463 -6.36 41.90 5.23
CA GLN A 463 -5.41 43.00 5.02
C GLN A 463 -4.65 42.88 3.69
N PHE A 464 -4.74 41.74 3.01
CA PHE A 464 -3.99 41.34 1.82
C PHE A 464 -4.90 40.77 0.72
N ASN A 465 -5.92 41.52 0.27
CA ASN A 465 -6.93 41.03 -0.69
C ASN A 465 -6.55 41.11 -2.19
N GLY A 466 -5.29 41.37 -2.50
CA GLY A 466 -4.83 41.40 -3.90
C GLY A 466 -4.85 40.00 -4.55
N PRO A 467 -5.15 39.87 -5.85
CA PRO A 467 -5.13 38.57 -6.57
C PRO A 467 -3.82 37.78 -6.40
N GLN A 468 -2.70 38.50 -6.32
CA GLN A 468 -1.38 37.93 -6.06
C GLN A 468 -1.28 37.15 -4.73
N TYR A 469 -1.99 37.58 -3.68
CA TYR A 469 -1.97 36.91 -2.38
C TYR A 469 -2.83 35.66 -2.38
N ILE A 470 -3.97 35.67 -3.07
CA ILE A 470 -4.84 34.49 -3.26
C ILE A 470 -4.06 33.39 -3.99
N TYR A 471 -3.43 33.73 -5.13
CA TYR A 471 -2.58 32.79 -5.88
C TYR A 471 -1.38 32.30 -5.06
N THR A 472 -0.73 33.18 -4.28
CA THR A 472 0.40 32.77 -3.41
C THR A 472 -0.06 31.79 -2.33
N ALA A 473 -1.20 32.06 -1.68
CA ALA A 473 -1.78 31.16 -0.68
C ALA A 473 -2.17 29.82 -1.29
N PHE A 474 -2.77 29.82 -2.47
CA PHE A 474 -3.09 28.61 -3.23
C PHE A 474 -1.84 27.77 -3.53
N ILE A 475 -0.76 28.39 -4.02
CA ILE A 475 0.54 27.72 -4.25
C ILE A 475 1.10 27.17 -2.93
N LEU A 476 1.04 27.94 -1.84
CA LEU A 476 1.57 27.53 -0.55
C LEU A 476 0.79 26.31 0.00
N VAL A 477 -0.55 26.34 -0.07
CA VAL A 477 -1.40 25.21 0.34
C VAL A 477 -1.06 23.96 -0.47
N TYR A 478 -0.90 24.10 -1.78
CA TYR A 478 -0.47 23.00 -2.64
C TYR A 478 0.91 22.45 -2.21
N LEU A 479 1.92 23.32 -2.06
CA LEU A 479 3.29 22.91 -1.75
C LEU A 479 3.39 22.26 -0.37
N ILE A 480 2.75 22.83 0.66
CA ILE A 480 2.74 22.24 2.00
C ILE A 480 2.07 20.88 1.98
N THR A 481 0.93 20.75 1.28
CA THR A 481 0.22 19.47 1.16
C THR A 481 1.08 18.43 0.44
N TRP A 482 1.75 18.83 -0.64
CA TRP A 482 2.64 17.95 -1.40
C TRP A 482 3.83 17.48 -0.56
N VAL A 483 4.47 18.38 0.20
CA VAL A 483 5.53 18.01 1.13
C VAL A 483 5.02 17.04 2.19
N MET A 484 3.86 17.32 2.79
CA MET A 484 3.26 16.44 3.81
C MET A 484 2.97 15.03 3.26
N THR A 485 2.52 14.90 2.02
CA THR A 485 2.22 13.59 1.43
C THR A 485 3.44 12.74 1.13
N GLU A 486 4.64 13.35 1.04
CA GLU A 486 5.89 12.59 0.86
C GLU A 486 6.45 12.06 2.19
N PHE A 487 6.05 12.65 3.33
CA PHE A 487 6.49 12.26 4.68
C PHE A 487 5.47 11.41 5.44
N VAL A 488 4.18 11.59 5.17
CA VAL A 488 3.06 10.92 5.84
C VAL A 488 2.19 10.23 4.80
N THR A 489 1.25 9.39 5.21
CA THR A 489 0.28 8.77 4.29
C THR A 489 -0.59 9.83 3.59
N ASN A 490 -0.84 9.66 2.28
CA ASN A 490 -1.70 10.53 1.47
C ASN A 490 -3.04 10.89 2.14
N ASN A 491 -3.71 9.90 2.73
CA ASN A 491 -5.00 10.10 3.41
C ASN A 491 -4.88 11.05 4.61
N ALA A 492 -3.83 10.92 5.42
CA ALA A 492 -3.57 11.81 6.55
C ALA A 492 -3.22 13.23 6.09
N ALA A 493 -2.43 13.36 5.01
CA ALA A 493 -2.08 14.67 4.44
C ALA A 493 -3.32 15.40 3.93
N ALA A 494 -4.20 14.72 3.16
CA ALA A 494 -5.46 15.30 2.70
C ALA A 494 -6.38 15.70 3.87
N ALA A 495 -6.55 14.81 4.84
CA ALA A 495 -7.41 15.03 5.99
C ALA A 495 -6.95 16.24 6.84
N LEU A 496 -5.64 16.44 6.97
CA LEU A 496 -5.07 17.54 7.73
C LEU A 496 -5.05 18.87 6.95
N MET A 497 -4.80 18.82 5.65
CA MET A 497 -4.65 20.03 4.83
C MET A 497 -5.98 20.57 4.30
N PHE A 498 -7.02 19.74 4.21
CA PHE A 498 -8.34 20.19 3.77
C PHE A 498 -8.88 21.35 4.62
N PRO A 499 -8.91 21.28 5.97
CA PRO A 499 -9.39 22.39 6.79
C PRO A 499 -8.58 23.66 6.56
N ILE A 500 -7.25 23.56 6.34
CA ILE A 500 -6.42 24.72 6.03
C ILE A 500 -6.84 25.35 4.70
N GLY A 501 -6.91 24.55 3.63
CA GLY A 501 -7.30 25.05 2.30
C GLY A 501 -8.69 25.69 2.30
N TYR A 502 -9.66 25.03 2.96
CA TYR A 502 -11.03 25.53 3.08
C TYR A 502 -11.11 26.84 3.87
N THR A 503 -10.44 26.92 5.03
CA THR A 503 -10.48 28.12 5.88
C THR A 503 -9.71 29.30 5.28
N VAL A 504 -8.61 29.05 4.57
CA VAL A 504 -7.88 30.08 3.82
C VAL A 504 -8.75 30.66 2.70
N ALA A 505 -9.46 29.82 1.95
CA ALA A 505 -10.36 30.29 0.90
C ALA A 505 -11.51 31.15 1.46
N LEU A 506 -12.14 30.70 2.55
CA LEU A 506 -13.15 31.50 3.26
C LEU A 506 -12.58 32.83 3.76
N GLY A 507 -11.34 32.83 4.27
CA GLY A 507 -10.67 34.03 4.77
C GLY A 507 -10.41 35.08 3.68
N PHE A 508 -10.16 34.65 2.44
CA PHE A 508 -10.06 35.54 1.27
C PHE A 508 -11.43 35.93 0.68
N GLY A 509 -12.52 35.26 1.08
CA GLY A 509 -13.84 35.45 0.49
C GLY A 509 -13.97 34.96 -0.94
N VAL A 510 -13.17 33.95 -1.33
CA VAL A 510 -13.15 33.33 -2.67
C VAL A 510 -13.85 31.97 -2.65
N ASP A 511 -14.13 31.41 -3.83
CA ASP A 511 -14.60 30.04 -3.95
C ASP A 511 -13.58 29.07 -3.35
N VAL A 512 -14.09 28.12 -2.57
CA VAL A 512 -13.30 27.11 -1.86
C VAL A 512 -12.78 26.00 -2.77
N LEU A 513 -13.44 25.76 -3.90
CA LEU A 513 -13.14 24.65 -4.82
C LEU A 513 -11.71 24.65 -5.34
N PRO A 514 -11.10 25.77 -5.81
CA PRO A 514 -9.69 25.75 -6.21
C PRO A 514 -8.77 25.23 -5.09
N PHE A 515 -8.94 25.70 -3.84
CA PHE A 515 -8.14 25.24 -2.71
C PHE A 515 -8.41 23.77 -2.34
N VAL A 516 -9.67 23.37 -2.35
CA VAL A 516 -10.08 21.97 -2.10
C VAL A 516 -9.47 21.03 -3.13
N MET A 517 -9.52 21.38 -4.42
CA MET A 517 -8.94 20.60 -5.50
C MET A 517 -7.41 20.61 -5.46
N ALA A 518 -6.78 21.72 -5.08
CA ALA A 518 -5.33 21.77 -4.87
C ALA A 518 -4.87 20.80 -3.79
N VAL A 519 -5.57 20.75 -2.65
CA VAL A 519 -5.28 19.78 -1.58
C VAL A 519 -5.48 18.34 -2.10
N ALA A 520 -6.57 18.07 -2.81
CA ALA A 520 -6.86 16.73 -3.32
C ALA A 520 -5.78 16.21 -4.28
N PHE A 521 -5.36 17.04 -5.25
CA PHE A 521 -4.30 16.67 -6.18
C PHE A 521 -2.93 16.62 -5.50
N ALA A 522 -2.60 17.59 -4.63
CA ALA A 522 -1.31 17.61 -3.93
C ALA A 522 -1.13 16.37 -3.04
N ALA A 523 -2.15 15.99 -2.26
CA ALA A 523 -2.12 14.83 -1.39
C ALA A 523 -2.11 13.48 -2.16
N SER A 524 -2.38 13.49 -3.46
CA SER A 524 -2.29 12.30 -4.31
C SER A 524 -0.93 12.20 -5.03
N GLY A 525 -0.21 13.31 -5.18
CA GLY A 525 1.00 13.42 -5.99
C GLY A 525 2.30 12.95 -5.32
N SER A 526 2.31 11.76 -4.69
CA SER A 526 3.54 11.19 -4.10
C SER A 526 4.31 10.37 -5.14
N PHE A 527 5.38 10.96 -5.67
CA PHE A 527 6.24 10.31 -6.67
C PHE A 527 7.72 10.28 -6.25
N ILE A 528 8.13 11.04 -5.23
CA ILE A 528 9.55 11.14 -4.84
C ILE A 528 9.89 10.06 -3.81
N SER A 529 9.01 9.82 -2.84
CA SER A 529 9.22 8.88 -1.75
C SER A 529 8.53 7.54 -2.02
N PRO A 530 9.21 6.40 -1.78
CA PRO A 530 8.55 5.10 -1.79
C PRO A 530 7.67 4.88 -0.56
N TYR A 531 7.80 5.70 0.49
CA TYR A 531 7.15 5.49 1.78
C TYR A 531 5.84 6.24 1.96
N GLY A 532 5.63 7.34 1.23
CA GLY A 532 4.39 8.13 1.30
C GLY A 532 3.16 7.36 0.79
N TYR A 533 3.38 6.44 -0.17
CA TYR A 533 2.31 5.71 -0.84
C TYR A 533 2.51 4.21 -0.94
N GLN A 534 1.45 3.44 -0.66
CA GLN A 534 1.51 1.98 -0.54
C GLN A 534 1.92 1.28 -1.85
N THR A 535 1.43 1.76 -3.01
CA THR A 535 1.79 1.16 -4.31
C THR A 535 3.26 1.38 -4.64
N ASN A 536 3.79 2.54 -4.30
CA ASN A 536 5.22 2.87 -4.46
C ASN A 536 6.07 1.93 -3.62
N LEU A 537 5.69 1.67 -2.36
CA LEU A 537 6.40 0.75 -1.48
C LEU A 537 6.39 -0.70 -2.01
N MET A 538 5.26 -1.17 -2.56
CA MET A 538 5.16 -2.50 -3.16
C MET A 538 6.14 -2.65 -4.33
N VAL A 539 6.14 -1.67 -5.22
CA VAL A 539 6.99 -1.65 -6.42
C VAL A 539 8.46 -1.45 -6.08
N PHE A 540 8.77 -0.61 -5.09
CA PHE A 540 10.12 -0.36 -4.60
C PHE A 540 10.84 -1.66 -4.24
N ASN A 541 10.18 -2.49 -3.43
CA ASN A 541 10.74 -3.76 -2.97
C ASN A 541 10.67 -4.85 -4.04
N ALA A 542 9.58 -4.93 -4.81
CA ALA A 542 9.45 -5.94 -5.87
C ALA A 542 10.40 -5.68 -7.05
N GLY A 543 10.75 -4.43 -7.32
CA GLY A 543 11.66 -4.01 -8.39
C GLY A 543 13.13 -3.96 -7.99
N ASN A 544 13.46 -4.20 -6.71
CA ASN A 544 14.79 -3.98 -6.12
C ASN A 544 15.36 -2.57 -6.39
N TYR A 545 14.51 -1.55 -6.34
CA TYR A 545 14.94 -0.18 -6.57
C TYR A 545 15.71 0.38 -5.38
N ARG A 546 16.53 1.40 -5.64
CA ARG A 546 17.12 2.27 -4.61
C ARG A 546 16.35 3.59 -4.53
N LEU A 547 16.46 4.29 -3.39
CA LEU A 547 15.79 5.59 -3.20
C LEU A 547 16.15 6.60 -4.30
N ASN A 548 17.40 6.56 -4.78
CA ASN A 548 17.86 7.42 -5.87
C ASN A 548 17.13 7.16 -7.20
N ASP A 549 16.68 5.92 -7.46
CA ASP A 549 15.93 5.58 -8.67
C ASP A 549 14.54 6.25 -8.65
N PHE A 550 13.91 6.26 -7.47
CA PHE A 550 12.64 6.94 -7.22
C PHE A 550 12.77 8.45 -7.41
N ILE A 551 13.77 9.08 -6.79
CA ILE A 551 13.97 10.54 -6.90
C ILE A 551 14.23 10.95 -8.36
N LYS A 552 15.08 10.20 -9.09
CA LYS A 552 15.46 10.51 -10.48
C LYS A 552 14.27 10.56 -11.44
N VAL A 553 13.31 9.65 -11.29
CA VAL A 553 12.12 9.57 -12.17
C VAL A 553 10.95 10.35 -11.58
N GLY A 554 10.81 10.32 -10.27
CA GLY A 554 9.74 10.97 -9.52
C GLY A 554 9.80 12.48 -9.52
N LEU A 555 11.00 13.08 -9.41
CA LEU A 555 11.15 14.53 -9.35
C LEU A 555 10.69 15.23 -10.64
N PRO A 556 11.13 14.83 -11.86
CA PRO A 556 10.62 15.41 -13.10
C PRO A 556 9.09 15.31 -13.23
N ILE A 557 8.52 14.16 -12.85
CA ILE A 557 7.08 13.92 -12.91
C ILE A 557 6.36 14.80 -11.88
N SER A 558 6.88 14.94 -10.66
CA SER A 558 6.31 15.80 -9.61
C SER A 558 6.30 17.27 -10.01
N VAL A 559 7.35 17.75 -10.68
CA VAL A 559 7.40 19.13 -11.18
C VAL A 559 6.33 19.37 -12.24
N VAL A 560 6.19 18.46 -13.22
CA VAL A 560 5.14 18.59 -14.24
C VAL A 560 3.74 18.45 -13.63
N TYR A 561 3.57 17.52 -12.70
CA TYR A 561 2.33 17.36 -11.95
C TYR A 561 1.95 18.65 -11.21
N ALA A 562 2.89 19.26 -10.49
CA ALA A 562 2.70 20.53 -9.79
C ALA A 562 2.35 21.68 -10.74
N LEU A 563 3.08 21.83 -11.85
CA LEU A 563 2.79 22.87 -12.84
C LEU A 563 1.38 22.71 -13.44
N VAL A 564 0.99 21.49 -13.81
CA VAL A 564 -0.34 21.22 -14.35
C VAL A 564 -1.43 21.55 -13.32
N VAL A 565 -1.27 21.11 -12.06
CA VAL A 565 -2.25 21.41 -11.01
C VAL A 565 -2.35 22.92 -10.78
N LEU A 566 -1.22 23.61 -10.61
CA LEU A 566 -1.19 25.04 -10.29
C LEU A 566 -1.73 25.92 -11.43
N ILE A 567 -1.60 25.48 -12.68
CA ILE A 567 -2.09 26.21 -13.86
C ILE A 567 -3.57 25.87 -14.14
N PHE A 568 -3.93 24.59 -14.17
CA PHE A 568 -5.24 24.18 -14.68
C PHE A 568 -6.33 24.12 -13.60
N VAL A 569 -5.99 23.95 -12.31
CA VAL A 569 -7.03 23.99 -11.26
C VAL A 569 -7.73 25.36 -11.24
N PRO A 570 -7.04 26.52 -11.20
CA PRO A 570 -7.72 27.82 -11.25
C PRO A 570 -8.49 28.09 -12.55
N VAL A 571 -8.15 27.41 -13.65
CA VAL A 571 -8.85 27.53 -14.95
C VAL A 571 -10.18 26.79 -14.93
N PHE A 572 -10.23 25.59 -14.37
CA PHE A 572 -11.47 24.80 -14.25
C PHE A 572 -12.29 25.16 -13.00
N PHE A 573 -11.65 25.68 -11.97
CA PHE A 573 -12.22 26.09 -10.69
C PHE A 573 -11.73 27.51 -10.36
N PRO A 574 -12.37 28.55 -10.90
CA PRO A 574 -11.97 29.93 -10.63
C PRO A 574 -12.17 30.30 -9.15
N PHE A 575 -11.33 31.20 -8.65
CA PHE A 575 -11.42 31.80 -7.31
C PHE A 575 -12.65 32.69 -7.18
#